data_AF-A0A0L8BGS6-F1
#
_entry.id   AF-A0A0L8BGS6-F1
#
_cell.length_a   1.000
_cell.length_b   1.000
_cell.length_c   1.000
_cell.angle_alpha   90.00
_cell.angle_beta   90.00
_cell.angle_gamma   90.00
#
_symmetry.space_group_name_H-M   'P 1'
#
loop_
_entity.id
_entity.type
_entity.pdbx_description
1 polymer ?
#
loop_
_entity_poly.entity_id
_entity_poly.type
_entity_poly.pdbx_seq_one_letter_code
_entity_poly.pdbx_strand_id
1 'polypeptide(L)' 'MLNYRAVLVGGTGTGKGHLAIAIARALIRNGTRGRFFNVVDLVNQLETETRSGMQGRTAD' A
#
# COMPACT_ATOMS: atom_id res chain seq x y z
N MET A 1 4.73 9.20 -19.01
CA MET A 1 3.88 8.32 -18.20
C MET A 1 3.03 9.19 -17.29
N LEU A 2 1.71 9.24 -17.51
CA LEU A 2 0.81 10.04 -16.69
C LEU A 2 0.62 9.34 -15.33
N ASN A 3 0.82 10.08 -14.23
CA ASN A 3 0.63 9.55 -12.88
C ASN A 3 -0.78 9.90 -12.38
N TYR A 4 -1.63 8.91 -12.23
CA TYR A 4 -2.98 9.08 -11.67
C TYR A 4 -3.00 8.63 -10.20
N ARG A 5 -3.70 9.39 -9.35
CA ARG A 5 -3.98 9.03 -7.96
C ARG A 5 -5.49 8.83 -7.81
N ALA A 6 -5.89 7.71 -7.21
CA ALA A 6 -7.28 7.39 -6.98
C ALA A 6 -7.56 7.29 -5.48
N VAL A 7 -8.72 7.78 -5.05
CA VAL A 7 -9.20 7.69 -3.67
C VAL A 7 -10.57 7.02 -3.69
N LEU A 8 -10.71 5.90 -2.99
CA LEU A 8 -11.95 5.14 -2.88
C LEU A 8 -12.62 5.45 -1.53
N VAL A 9 -13.86 5.96 -1.56
CA VAL A 9 -14.63 6.33 -0.35
C VAL A 9 -15.96 5.58 -0.34
N GLY A 10 -16.40 5.10 0.82
CA GLY A 10 -17.66 4.36 0.98
C GLY A 10 -17.71 3.58 2.29
N GLY A 11 -18.90 3.08 2.67
CA GLY A 11 -19.14 2.35 3.92
C GLY A 11 -18.34 1.04 4.05
N THR A 12 -18.32 0.43 5.23
CA THR A 12 -17.65 -0.86 5.48
C THR A 12 -18.22 -1.96 4.58
N GLY A 13 -17.38 -2.90 4.11
CA GLY A 13 -17.82 -4.01 3.26
C GLY A 13 -18.04 -3.69 1.77
N THR A 14 -17.92 -2.43 1.34
CA THR A 14 -18.13 -1.99 -0.05
C THR A 14 -17.01 -2.35 -1.05
N GLY A 15 -16.05 -3.20 -0.67
CA GLY A 15 -15.05 -3.71 -1.60
C GLY A 15 -13.88 -2.77 -1.94
N LYS A 16 -13.71 -1.62 -1.29
CA LYS A 16 -12.59 -0.69 -1.54
C LYS A 16 -11.20 -1.35 -1.53
N GLY A 17 -10.93 -2.17 -0.50
CA GLY A 17 -9.69 -2.93 -0.39
C GLY A 17 -9.55 -4.00 -1.46
N HIS A 18 -10.64 -4.72 -1.76
CA HIS A 18 -10.67 -5.72 -2.83
C HIS A 18 -10.32 -5.11 -4.19
N LEU A 19 -10.92 -3.96 -4.52
CA LEU A 19 -10.65 -3.26 -5.77
C LEU A 19 -9.20 -2.75 -5.83
N ALA A 20 -8.68 -2.18 -4.74
CA ALA A 20 -7.29 -1.73 -4.68
C ALA A 20 -6.29 -2.87 -4.93
N ILE A 21 -6.51 -4.03 -4.29
CA ILE A 21 -5.69 -5.23 -4.50
C ILE A 21 -5.84 -5.76 -5.93
N ALA A 22 -7.04 -5.76 -6.50
CA ALA A 22 -7.27 -6.21 -7.87
C ALA A 22 -6.49 -5.35 -8.89
N ILE A 23 -6.49 -4.02 -8.71
CA ILE A 23 -5.72 -3.07 -9.53
C ILE A 23 -4.21 -3.35 -9.37
N ALA A 24 -3.70 -3.42 -8.13
CA ALA A 24 -2.29 -3.69 -7.87
C ALA A 24 -1.86 -5.03 -8.51
N ARG A 25 -2.67 -6.08 -8.36
CA ARG A 25 -2.42 -7.40 -8.95
C ARG A 25 -2.40 -7.36 -10.48
N ALA A 26 -3.27 -6.57 -11.11
CA ALA A 26 -3.25 -6.39 -12.56
C ALA A 26 -1.96 -5.72 -13.05
N LEU A 27 -1.51 -4.68 -12.34
CA LEU A 27 -0.24 -4.00 -12.63
C LEU A 27 0.97 -4.93 -12.46
N ILE A 28 0.99 -5.74 -11.40
CA ILE A 28 2.06 -6.72 -11.16
C ILE A 28 2.13 -7.76 -12.27
N ARG A 29 0.98 -8.29 -12.72
CA ARG A 29 0.94 -9.22 -13.87
C ARG A 29 1.45 -8.59 -15.16
N ASN A 30 1.36 -7.26 -15.29
CA ASN A 30 1.86 -6.52 -16.45
C ASN A 30 3.33 -6.09 -16.31
N GLY A 31 4.07 -6.61 -15.31
CA GLY A 31 5.50 -6.37 -15.13
C GLY A 31 5.85 -5.18 -14.24
N THR A 32 4.88 -4.52 -13.62
CA THR A 32 5.12 -3.37 -12.72
C THR A 32 5.32 -3.84 -11.27
N ARG A 33 6.27 -3.24 -10.54
CA ARG A 33 6.38 -3.47 -9.09
C ARG A 33 5.24 -2.75 -8.35
N GLY A 34 4.54 -3.45 -7.47
CA GLY A 34 3.48 -2.90 -6.63
C GLY A 34 3.66 -3.31 -5.17
N ARG A 35 3.33 -2.40 -4.25
CA ARG A 35 3.27 -2.67 -2.80
C ARG A 35 1.87 -2.30 -2.31
N PHE A 36 1.32 -3.09 -1.39
CA PHE A 36 0.04 -2.82 -0.73
C PHE A 36 0.27 -2.73 0.77
N PHE A 37 -0.25 -1.68 1.41
CA PHE A 37 -0.07 -1.44 2.83
C PHE A 37 -1.42 -1.25 3.52
N ASN A 38 -1.60 -1.94 4.64
CA ASN A 38 -2.57 -1.52 5.64
C ASN A 38 -1.94 -0.38 6.45
N VAL A 39 -2.66 0.72 6.67
CA VAL A 39 -2.13 1.90 7.37
C VAL A 39 -1.70 1.58 8.79
N VAL A 40 -2.48 0.77 9.51
CA VAL A 40 -2.19 0.40 10.91
C VAL A 40 -0.90 -0.42 10.96
N ASP A 41 -0.79 -1.44 10.11
CA ASP A 41 0.41 -2.28 10.05
C ASP A 41 1.65 -1.48 9.63
N LEU A 42 1.49 -0.58 8.65
CA LEU A 42 2.57 0.29 8.18
C LEU A 42 3.07 1.22 9.28
N VAL A 43 2.17 1.87 10.02
CA VAL A 43 2.54 2.76 11.12
C VAL A 43 3.27 1.98 12.20
N ASN A 44 2.76 0.81 12.61
CA ASN A 44 3.42 -0.04 13.61
C ASN A 44 4.84 -0.44 13.19
N GLN A 45 5.03 -0.78 11.91
CA GLN A 45 6.34 -1.13 11.37
C GLN A 45 7.30 0.06 11.37
N LEU A 46 6.85 1.24 10.92
CA LEU A 46 7.66 2.46 10.88
C LEU A 46 8.05 2.96 12.28
N GLU A 47 7.16 2.83 13.26
CA GLU A 47 7.47 3.12 14.67
C GLU A 47 8.54 2.18 15.23
N THR A 48 8.47 0.89 14.87
CA THR A 48 9.46 -0.11 15.28
C THR A 48 10.83 0.16 14.65
N GLU A 49 10.88 0.50 13.36
CA GLU A 49 12.11 0.92 12.67
C GLU A 49 12.73 2.15 13.33
N THR A 50 11.90 3.12 13.67
CA THR A 50 12.35 4.35 14.34
C THR A 50 12.95 4.05 15.72
N ARG A 51 12.29 3.23 16.54
CA ARG A 51 12.80 2.86 17.87
C ARG A 51 14.09 2.04 17.83
N SER A 52 14.30 1.30 16.75
CA SER A 52 15.49 0.46 16.58
C SER A 52 16.63 1.13 15.81
N GLY A 53 16.49 2.41 15.43
CA GLY A 53 17.49 3.14 14.66
C GLY A 53 17.66 2.65 13.21
N MET A 54 16.69 1.89 12.68
CA MET A 54 16.73 1.28 11.34
C MET A 54 15.76 1.97 10.35
N GLN A 55 15.62 3.29 10.43
CA GLN A 55 14.69 4.05 9.58
C GLN A 55 14.98 3.83 8.09
N GLY A 56 13.92 3.63 7.31
CA GLY A 56 14.00 3.52 5.85
C GLY A 56 14.11 2.09 5.33
N ARG A 57 14.13 1.07 6.20
CA ARG A 57 14.19 -0.33 5.79
C ARG A 57 12.97 -0.78 4.99
N THR A 58 11.79 -0.23 5.28
CA THR A 58 10.57 -0.50 4.47
C THR A 58 10.60 0.20 3.10
N ALA A 59 11.48 1.18 2.88
CA ALA A 59 11.59 1.92 1.63
C ALA A 59 12.54 1.28 0.61
N ASP A 60 13.52 0.49 1.08
CA ASP A 60 14.36 -0.38 0.26
C ASP A 60 13.52 -1.50 -0.42
#